data_AF-A0A645DMR1-F1
#
_entry.id   AF-A0A645DMR1-F1
#
_cell.length_a   1.000
_cell.length_b   1.000
_cell.length_c   1.000
_cell.angle_alpha   90.00
_cell.angle_beta   90.00
_cell.angle_gamma   90.00
#
_symmetry.space_group_name_H-M   'P 1'
#
loop_
_entity.id
_entity.type
_entity.pdbx_description
1 polymer ?
#
loop_
_entity_poly.entity_id
_entity_poly.type
_entity_poly.pdbx_seq_one_letter_code
_entity_poly.pdbx_strand_id
1 'polypeptide(L)'
;MVQHPGPDREFADWAKKMKLRWIGVDCGSADHPMNTIIRNWMPRQAKMAEKVFQKKFHKSLEEFFTDDKYQLMHLEMFPAHILHAECLGGDIDLLLNRRVQVGFFPWRFVDGESSIGRCVAFVEDDEYEKLMAKKATMPKSKFGDCYEVKHVESLEKLTKANLA
;
A
#
# COMPACT_ATOMS: atom_id res chain seq x y z
N MET A 1 -4.32 11.06 2.10
CA MET A 1 -2.87 10.87 2.30
C MET A 1 -2.52 10.17 3.61
N VAL A 2 -3.25 10.34 4.72
CA VAL A 2 -2.83 9.81 6.05
C VAL A 2 -3.76 8.74 6.65
N GLN A 3 -4.72 8.26 5.87
CA GLN A 3 -5.63 7.17 6.24
C GLN A 3 -5.48 6.07 5.19
N HIS A 4 -4.42 5.29 5.34
CA HIS A 4 -4.11 4.16 4.46
C HIS A 4 -3.56 3.00 5.29
N PRO A 5 -3.67 1.75 4.80
CA PRO A 5 -3.08 0.62 5.49
C PRO A 5 -1.55 0.70 5.43
N GLY A 6 -0.91 -0.04 6.32
CA GLY A 6 0.51 -0.35 6.26
C GLY A 6 0.76 -1.64 7.06
N PRO A 7 1.76 -2.44 6.68
CA PRO A 7 2.04 -3.70 7.37
C PRO A 7 2.59 -3.48 8.79
N ASP A 8 2.59 -4.56 9.58
CA ASP A 8 3.24 -4.63 10.90
C ASP A 8 4.42 -5.63 10.86
N ARG A 9 5.12 -5.80 11.99
CA ARG A 9 6.30 -6.66 12.18
C ARG A 9 6.20 -8.01 11.51
N GLU A 10 5.06 -8.69 11.67
CA GLU A 10 4.83 -10.03 11.13
C GLU A 10 4.99 -10.08 9.61
N PHE A 11 4.56 -9.03 8.91
CA PHE A 11 4.75 -8.92 7.47
C PHE A 11 6.22 -8.68 7.11
N ALA A 12 6.92 -7.82 7.85
CA ALA A 12 8.34 -7.56 7.62
C ALA A 12 9.17 -8.85 7.77
N ASP A 13 8.91 -9.62 8.82
CA ASP A 13 9.59 -10.90 9.06
C ASP A 13 9.24 -11.94 8.00
N TRP A 14 7.97 -12.02 7.59
CA TRP A 14 7.54 -12.87 6.50
C TRP A 14 8.22 -12.49 5.18
N ALA A 15 8.27 -11.21 4.84
CA ALA A 15 8.88 -10.71 3.62
C ALA A 15 10.39 -11.00 3.56
N LYS A 16 11.11 -10.83 4.69
CA LYS A 16 12.51 -11.23 4.86
C LYS A 16 12.69 -12.74 4.66
N LYS A 17 11.85 -13.56 5.29
CA LYS A 17 11.86 -15.03 5.12
C LYS A 17 11.62 -15.46 3.67
N MET A 18 10.70 -14.80 3.00
CA MET A 18 10.38 -15.05 1.59
C MET A 18 11.43 -14.51 0.62
N LYS A 19 12.40 -13.72 1.11
CA LYS A 19 13.44 -13.07 0.31
C LYS A 19 12.83 -12.23 -0.83
N LEU A 20 11.78 -11.49 -0.51
CA LEU A 20 11.16 -10.59 -1.48
C LEU A 20 12.18 -9.54 -1.94
N ARG A 21 12.12 -9.15 -3.20
CA ARG A 21 12.99 -8.10 -3.75
C ARG A 21 12.43 -6.71 -3.49
N TRP A 22 11.11 -6.58 -3.62
CA TRP A 22 10.41 -5.34 -3.39
C TRP A 22 8.92 -5.62 -3.17
N ILE A 23 8.23 -4.64 -2.62
CA ILE A 23 6.77 -4.61 -2.48
C ILE A 23 6.20 -3.38 -3.18
N GLY A 24 4.97 -3.50 -3.66
CA GLY A 24 4.23 -2.43 -4.30
C GLY A 24 2.99 -2.07 -3.49
N VAL A 25 2.76 -0.78 -3.25
CA VAL A 25 1.55 -0.30 -2.55
C VAL A 25 0.89 0.85 -3.30
N ASP A 26 -0.44 0.83 -3.36
CA ASP A 26 -1.24 1.97 -3.82
C ASP A 26 -1.54 2.92 -2.64
N CYS A 27 -0.46 3.38 -2.00
CA CYS A 27 -0.50 4.27 -0.84
C CYS A 27 0.65 5.26 -0.96
N GLY A 28 0.53 6.39 -0.26
CA GLY A 28 1.60 7.40 -0.21
C GLY A 28 2.83 6.94 0.56
N SER A 29 2.72 5.85 1.32
CA SER A 29 3.83 5.15 1.94
C SER A 29 3.49 3.68 2.18
N ALA A 30 4.49 2.81 2.27
CA ALA A 30 4.35 1.44 2.74
C ALA A 30 4.13 1.36 4.26
N ASP A 31 4.63 2.32 5.04
CA ASP A 31 4.40 2.38 6.49
C ASP A 31 2.98 2.80 6.84
N HIS A 32 2.44 2.26 7.92
CA HIS A 32 1.13 2.71 8.41
C HIS A 32 1.28 4.11 9.03
N PRO A 33 0.51 5.16 8.66
CA PRO A 33 0.77 6.53 9.12
C PRO A 33 0.92 6.71 10.64
N MET A 34 0.24 5.87 11.44
CA MET A 34 0.32 5.91 12.90
C MET A 34 1.59 5.32 13.52
N ASN A 35 2.45 4.62 12.76
CA ASN A 35 3.79 4.20 13.20
C ASN A 35 4.88 5.20 12.79
N THR A 36 4.50 6.40 12.34
CA THR A 36 5.43 7.45 11.88
C THR A 36 5.16 8.77 12.62
N ILE A 37 5.94 9.81 12.32
CA ILE A 37 5.72 11.16 12.84
C ILE A 37 4.35 11.76 12.44
N ILE A 38 3.70 11.23 11.39
CA ILE A 38 2.37 11.66 10.94
C ILE A 38 1.34 11.55 12.07
N ARG A 39 1.49 10.58 12.97
CA ARG A 39 0.65 10.45 14.17
C ARG A 39 0.58 11.77 14.97
N ASN A 40 1.69 12.48 15.09
CA ASN A 40 1.80 13.74 15.84
C ASN A 40 1.36 14.93 14.98
N TRP A 41 1.68 14.93 13.69
CA TRP A 41 1.32 16.01 12.77
C TRP A 41 -0.16 16.02 12.37
N MET A 42 -0.86 14.89 12.50
CA MET A 42 -2.28 14.73 12.13
C MET A 42 -3.13 14.29 13.33
N PRO A 43 -3.22 15.10 14.40
CA PRO A 43 -3.83 14.70 15.66
C PRO A 43 -5.34 14.38 15.53
N ARG A 44 -6.04 14.98 14.55
CA ARG A 44 -7.45 14.67 14.29
C ARG A 44 -7.61 13.22 13.82
N GLN A 45 -6.78 12.79 12.88
CA GLN A 45 -6.79 11.44 12.31
C GLN A 45 -6.22 10.43 13.31
N ALA A 46 -5.21 10.81 14.10
CA ALA A 46 -4.71 9.98 15.19
C ALA A 46 -5.80 9.67 16.22
N LYS A 47 -6.61 10.66 16.63
CA LYS A 47 -7.77 10.43 17.52
C LYS A 47 -8.82 9.48 16.92
N MET A 48 -9.01 9.51 15.59
CA MET A 48 -9.90 8.56 14.92
C MET A 48 -9.31 7.15 14.92
N ALA A 49 -8.02 7.03 14.61
CA ALA A 49 -7.32 5.74 14.62
C ALA A 49 -7.29 5.15 16.03
N GLU A 50 -7.02 5.95 17.06
CA GLU A 50 -7.05 5.55 18.48
C GLU A 50 -8.37 4.83 18.83
N LYS A 51 -9.52 5.41 18.47
CA LYS A 51 -10.84 4.79 18.69
C LYS A 51 -10.96 3.43 17.98
N VAL A 52 -10.51 3.35 16.74
CA VAL A 52 -10.56 2.11 15.95
C VAL A 52 -9.65 1.04 16.55
N PHE A 53 -8.46 1.42 17.01
CA PHE A 53 -7.49 0.49 17.59
C PHE A 53 -7.95 -0.01 18.96
N GLN A 54 -8.51 0.86 19.81
CA GLN A 54 -9.11 0.45 21.07
C GLN A 54 -10.29 -0.51 20.86
N LYS A 55 -11.15 -0.23 19.85
CA LYS A 55 -12.29 -1.10 19.51
C LYS A 55 -11.86 -2.47 18.98
N LYS A 56 -10.88 -2.52 18.08
CA LYS A 56 -10.47 -3.76 17.39
C LYS A 56 -9.45 -4.60 18.12
N PHE A 57 -8.48 -3.93 18.74
CA PHE A 57 -7.28 -4.57 19.28
C PHE A 57 -7.19 -4.42 20.79
N HIS A 58 -8.11 -3.68 21.42
CA HIS A 58 -8.10 -3.37 22.86
C HIS A 58 -6.78 -2.74 23.31
N LYS A 59 -6.20 -1.92 22.43
CA LYS A 59 -4.92 -1.22 22.63
C LYS A 59 -5.03 0.22 22.15
N SER A 60 -4.33 1.10 22.83
CA SER A 60 -4.00 2.43 22.32
C SER A 60 -3.03 2.36 21.14
N LEU A 61 -2.87 3.47 20.42
CA LEU A 61 -1.85 3.56 19.38
C LEU A 61 -0.44 3.40 19.94
N GLU A 62 -0.17 3.81 21.19
CA GLU A 62 1.16 3.65 21.83
C GLU A 62 1.48 2.20 22.15
N GLU A 63 0.49 1.46 22.65
CA GLU A 63 0.64 0.04 22.96
C GLU A 63 0.73 -0.82 21.70
N PHE A 64 0.15 -0.38 20.59
CA PHE A 64 0.19 -1.10 19.32
C PHE A 64 1.43 -0.77 18.49
N PHE A 65 1.71 0.53 18.31
CA PHE A 65 2.87 1.06 17.60
C PHE A 65 3.90 1.57 18.60
N THR A 66 4.56 0.60 19.24
CA THR A 66 5.70 0.82 20.12
C THR A 66 6.89 1.40 19.35
N ASP A 67 7.84 2.02 20.05
CA ASP A 67 8.97 2.73 19.44
C ASP A 67 9.83 1.86 18.51
N ASP A 68 9.94 0.56 18.78
CA ASP A 68 10.65 -0.39 17.92
C ASP A 68 9.98 -0.56 16.55
N LYS A 69 8.70 -0.22 16.41
CA LYS A 69 7.93 -0.29 15.16
C LYS A 69 7.93 1.01 14.38
N TYR A 70 8.65 2.03 14.85
CA TYR A 70 8.72 3.32 14.18
C TYR A 70 9.28 3.17 12.77
N GLN A 71 8.52 3.62 11.76
CA GLN A 71 8.88 3.51 10.33
C GLN A 71 9.44 2.13 9.95
N LEU A 72 8.85 1.08 10.52
CA LEU A 72 9.26 -0.30 10.40
C LEU A 72 9.61 -0.68 8.95
N MET A 73 8.73 -0.33 8.02
CA MET A 73 8.91 -0.74 6.63
C MET A 73 10.15 -0.08 6.03
N HIS A 74 10.46 1.17 6.35
CA HIS A 74 11.66 1.83 5.83
C HIS A 74 12.93 1.40 6.57
N LEU A 75 12.91 1.41 7.90
CA LEU A 75 14.11 1.21 8.71
C LEU A 75 14.60 -0.24 8.72
N GLU A 76 13.70 -1.21 8.57
CA GLU A 76 14.10 -2.62 8.64
C GLU A 76 14.15 -3.36 7.31
N MET A 77 13.38 -2.91 6.32
CA MET A 77 13.29 -3.62 5.04
C MET A 77 14.42 -3.19 4.10
N PHE A 78 14.78 -1.90 4.10
CA PHE A 78 15.81 -1.37 3.21
C PHE A 78 17.21 -1.95 3.49
N PRO A 79 17.65 -2.15 4.75
CA PRO A 79 18.91 -2.85 5.01
C PRO A 79 18.95 -4.28 4.48
N ALA A 80 17.79 -4.94 4.38
CA ALA A 80 17.63 -6.25 3.76
C ALA A 80 17.46 -6.19 2.22
N HIS A 81 17.57 -5.01 1.62
CA HIS A 81 17.34 -4.75 0.19
C HIS A 81 15.94 -5.15 -0.29
N ILE A 82 14.94 -5.02 0.58
CA ILE A 82 13.53 -5.19 0.22
C ILE A 82 12.95 -3.79 -0.01
N LEU A 83 12.86 -3.39 -1.28
CA LEU A 83 12.53 -2.02 -1.68
C LEU A 83 11.02 -1.79 -1.80
N HIS A 84 10.60 -0.53 -1.89
CA HIS A 84 9.19 -0.16 -2.05
C HIS A 84 8.95 0.55 -3.38
N ALA A 85 7.83 0.23 -4.02
CA ALA A 85 7.19 1.07 -5.03
C ALA A 85 5.88 1.60 -4.45
N GLU A 86 5.84 2.89 -4.18
CA GLU A 86 4.70 3.57 -3.58
C GLU A 86 3.92 4.35 -4.64
N CYS A 87 2.68 4.72 -4.34
CA CYS A 87 1.76 5.36 -5.29
C CYS A 87 1.57 4.58 -6.60
N LEU A 88 1.54 3.24 -6.54
CA LEU A 88 1.44 2.43 -7.76
C LEU A 88 0.15 2.67 -8.55
N GLY A 89 -0.99 2.75 -7.85
CA GLY A 89 -2.31 3.01 -8.43
C GLY A 89 -2.56 2.30 -9.75
N GLY A 90 -3.19 3.02 -10.68
CA GLY A 90 -3.36 2.60 -12.06
C GLY A 90 -4.30 1.41 -12.21
N ASP A 91 -3.83 0.41 -12.95
CA ASP A 91 -4.66 -0.71 -13.40
C ASP A 91 -4.54 -1.96 -12.50
N ILE A 92 -4.15 -1.79 -11.23
CA ILE A 92 -3.88 -2.91 -10.31
C ILE A 92 -5.09 -3.83 -10.13
N ASP A 93 -6.30 -3.28 -10.16
CA ASP A 93 -7.57 -4.02 -10.03
C ASP A 93 -7.81 -5.00 -11.20
N LEU A 94 -7.10 -4.85 -12.32
CA LEU A 94 -7.13 -5.82 -13.43
C LEU A 94 -6.34 -7.10 -13.12
N LEU A 95 -5.40 -7.04 -12.17
CA LEU A 95 -4.34 -8.04 -11.98
C LEU A 95 -4.38 -8.70 -10.58
N LEU A 96 -5.44 -8.50 -9.82
CA LEU A 96 -5.57 -9.05 -8.46
C LEU A 96 -5.63 -10.59 -8.45
N ASN A 97 -5.16 -11.19 -7.35
CA ASN A 97 -5.24 -12.63 -7.05
C ASN A 97 -4.55 -13.56 -8.07
N ARG A 98 -3.50 -13.09 -8.73
CA ARG A 98 -2.73 -13.91 -9.68
C ARG A 98 -1.24 -13.58 -9.64
N ARG A 99 -0.45 -14.46 -10.25
CA ARG A 99 0.97 -14.21 -10.51
C ARG A 99 1.11 -13.56 -11.87
N VAL A 100 1.90 -12.49 -11.92
CA VAL A 100 2.23 -11.77 -13.15
C VAL A 100 3.66 -11.23 -13.02
N GLN A 101 4.38 -11.12 -14.13
CA GLN A 101 5.68 -10.49 -14.12
C GLN A 101 5.50 -8.98 -14.05
N VAL A 102 6.14 -8.35 -13.05
CA VAL A 102 6.08 -6.91 -12.83
C VAL A 102 7.47 -6.32 -13.00
N GLY A 103 7.58 -5.27 -13.82
CA GLY A 103 8.80 -4.50 -14.00
C GLY A 103 8.62 -3.08 -13.47
N PHE A 104 9.67 -2.54 -12.87
CA PHE A 104 9.74 -1.14 -12.45
C PHE A 104 10.95 -0.47 -13.09
N PHE A 105 10.72 0.64 -13.77
CA PHE A 105 11.71 1.35 -14.57
C PHE A 105 11.92 2.77 -14.01
N PRO A 106 12.78 2.94 -13.00
CA PRO A 106 13.08 4.24 -12.41
C PRO A 106 14.09 5.02 -13.26
N TRP A 107 14.12 6.35 -13.09
CA TRP A 107 15.24 7.13 -13.62
C TRP A 107 16.53 6.80 -12.86
N ARG A 108 17.66 6.87 -13.57
CA ARG A 108 18.98 6.60 -13.02
C ARG A 108 19.66 7.92 -12.70
N PHE A 109 19.72 8.23 -11.40
CA PHE A 109 20.47 9.37 -10.90
C PHE A 109 21.78 8.90 -10.26
N VAL A 110 22.80 9.76 -10.30
CA VAL A 110 24.00 9.58 -9.49
C VAL A 110 23.62 9.95 -8.05
N ASP A 111 23.98 9.09 -7.09
CA ASP A 111 23.71 9.25 -5.65
C ASP A 111 22.22 9.46 -5.28
N GLY A 112 21.29 8.95 -6.10
CA GLY A 112 19.86 9.01 -5.82
C GLY A 112 19.41 7.89 -4.86
N GLU A 113 18.67 8.26 -3.81
CA GLU A 113 18.08 7.30 -2.84
C GLU A 113 16.75 6.70 -3.33
N SER A 114 16.01 7.44 -4.18
CA SER A 114 14.75 7.01 -4.78
C SER A 114 14.49 7.77 -6.07
N SER A 115 13.58 7.26 -6.90
CA SER A 115 13.18 7.91 -8.13
C SER A 115 11.75 7.56 -8.48
N ILE A 116 11.06 8.50 -9.12
CA ILE A 116 9.88 8.17 -9.93
C ILE A 116 10.25 7.16 -11.00
N GLY A 117 9.27 6.34 -11.39
CA GLY A 117 9.48 5.32 -12.41
C GLY A 117 8.17 4.88 -13.04
N ARG A 118 8.29 4.03 -14.06
CA ARG A 118 7.14 3.37 -14.67
C ARG A 118 7.06 1.94 -14.16
N CYS A 119 5.99 1.62 -13.45
CA CYS A 119 5.63 0.23 -13.15
C CYS A 119 4.74 -0.32 -14.27
N VAL A 120 5.04 -1.53 -14.74
CA VAL A 120 4.24 -2.24 -15.73
C VAL A 120 4.10 -3.71 -15.34
N ALA A 121 2.98 -4.30 -15.73
CA ALA A 121 2.80 -5.75 -15.70
C ALA A 121 2.93 -6.29 -17.12
N PHE A 122 3.65 -7.39 -17.26
CA PHE A 122 3.80 -8.09 -18.54
C PHE A 122 2.79 -9.23 -18.61
N VAL A 123 2.01 -9.25 -19.68
CA VAL A 123 0.99 -10.26 -19.99
C VAL A 123 1.09 -10.60 -21.48
N GLU A 124 0.60 -11.77 -21.87
CA GLU A 124 0.53 -12.18 -23.27
C GLU A 124 -0.46 -11.31 -24.05
N ASP A 125 -0.28 -11.19 -25.37
CA ASP A 125 -1.08 -10.30 -26.22
C ASP A 125 -2.58 -10.60 -26.16
N ASP A 126 -2.99 -11.87 -26.17
CA ASP A 126 -4.41 -12.25 -26.11
C ASP A 126 -5.03 -11.91 -24.74
N GLU A 127 -4.23 -11.97 -23.68
CA GLU A 127 -4.62 -11.55 -22.34
C GLU A 127 -4.71 -10.03 -22.25
N TYR A 128 -3.73 -9.32 -22.81
CA TYR A 128 -3.73 -7.86 -22.85
C TYR A 128 -5.02 -7.33 -23.48
N GLU A 129 -5.43 -7.86 -24.63
CA GLU A 129 -6.67 -7.45 -25.31
C GLU A 129 -7.91 -7.69 -24.42
N LYS A 130 -7.98 -8.83 -23.72
CA LYS A 130 -9.07 -9.12 -22.76
C LYS A 130 -9.07 -8.13 -21.60
N LEU A 131 -7.90 -7.80 -21.05
CA LEU A 131 -7.76 -6.84 -19.96
C LEU A 131 -8.14 -5.43 -20.41
N MET A 132 -7.76 -5.01 -21.61
CA MET A 132 -8.14 -3.70 -22.17
C MET A 132 -9.64 -3.61 -22.47
N ALA A 133 -10.24 -4.68 -23.01
CA ALA A 133 -11.68 -4.76 -23.20
C ALA A 133 -12.44 -4.69 -21.86
N LYS A 134 -11.95 -5.37 -20.81
CA LYS A 134 -12.49 -5.25 -19.45
C LYS A 134 -12.31 -3.84 -18.89
N LYS A 135 -11.11 -3.26 -19.00
CA LYS A 135 -10.80 -1.90 -18.54
C LYS A 135 -11.72 -0.86 -19.17
N ALA A 136 -12.09 -1.04 -20.44
CA ALA A 136 -12.98 -0.13 -21.15
C ALA A 136 -14.40 -0.07 -20.56
N THR A 137 -14.86 -1.12 -19.88
CA THR A 137 -16.19 -1.16 -19.24
C THR A 137 -16.16 -0.83 -17.75
N MET A 138 -14.97 -0.80 -17.14
CA MET A 138 -14.82 -0.47 -15.72
C MET A 138 -14.99 1.04 -15.46
N PRO A 139 -15.53 1.42 -14.30
CA PRO A 139 -15.59 2.81 -13.91
C PRO A 139 -14.17 3.36 -13.70
N LYS A 140 -14.05 4.67 -13.91
CA LYS A 140 -12.78 5.38 -13.83
C LYS A 140 -12.77 6.34 -12.66
N SER A 141 -11.63 6.41 -11.97
CA SER A 141 -11.36 7.45 -11.00
C SER A 141 -11.34 8.82 -11.69
N LYS A 142 -11.33 9.90 -10.90
CA LYS A 142 -11.13 11.26 -11.44
C LYS A 142 -9.78 11.44 -12.17
N PHE A 143 -8.84 10.53 -11.97
CA PHE A 143 -7.52 10.53 -12.60
C PHE A 143 -7.44 9.55 -13.80
N GLY A 144 -8.52 8.83 -14.09
CA GLY A 144 -8.60 7.93 -15.25
C GLY A 144 -8.24 6.46 -14.95
N ASP A 145 -7.87 6.13 -13.72
CA ASP A 145 -7.55 4.77 -13.30
C ASP A 145 -8.82 3.91 -13.21
N CYS A 146 -8.79 2.68 -13.70
CA CYS A 146 -9.90 1.76 -13.50
C CYS A 146 -9.89 1.21 -12.07
N TYR A 147 -11.08 1.00 -11.51
CA TYR A 147 -11.21 0.40 -10.19
C TYR A 147 -12.41 -0.52 -10.09
N GLU A 148 -12.36 -1.47 -9.18
CA GLU A 148 -13.45 -2.41 -8.92
C GLU A 148 -14.41 -1.85 -7.86
N VAL A 149 -15.67 -1.64 -8.26
CA VAL A 149 -16.69 -1.02 -7.40
C VAL A 149 -16.91 -1.81 -6.13
N LYS A 150 -16.99 -3.15 -6.24
CA LYS A 150 -17.20 -4.03 -5.07
C LYS A 150 -16.08 -3.93 -4.04
N HIS A 151 -14.84 -3.70 -4.50
CA HIS A 151 -13.71 -3.48 -3.61
C HIS A 151 -13.89 -2.18 -2.82
N VAL A 152 -14.23 -1.08 -3.50
CA VAL A 152 -14.47 0.22 -2.87
C VAL A 152 -15.64 0.14 -1.89
N GLU A 153 -16.77 -0.46 -2.28
CA GLU A 153 -17.93 -0.67 -1.41
C GLU A 153 -17.59 -1.47 -0.14
N SER A 154 -16.74 -2.49 -0.28
CA SER A 154 -16.24 -3.26 0.86
C SER A 154 -15.42 -2.40 1.81
N LEU A 155 -14.49 -1.58 1.30
CA LEU A 155 -13.70 -0.66 2.11
C LEU A 155 -14.57 0.36 2.84
N GLU A 156 -15.58 0.93 2.18
CA GLU A 156 -16.52 1.85 2.79
C GLU A 156 -17.34 1.20 3.91
N LYS A 157 -17.84 -0.01 3.66
CA LYS A 157 -18.58 -0.79 4.66
C LYS A 157 -17.72 -1.06 5.89
N LEU A 158 -16.49 -1.53 5.69
CA LEU A 158 -15.54 -1.79 6.78
C LEU A 158 -15.21 -0.51 7.53
N THR A 159 -14.98 0.60 6.83
CA THR A 159 -14.69 1.90 7.44
C THR A 159 -15.85 2.36 8.32
N LYS A 160 -17.09 2.31 7.82
CA LYS A 160 -18.30 2.67 8.59
C LYS A 160 -18.46 1.79 9.82
N ALA A 161 -18.30 0.47 9.69
CA ALA A 161 -18.42 -0.47 10.80
C ALA A 161 -17.37 -0.25 11.90
N ASN A 162 -16.16 0.19 11.53
CA ASN A 162 -15.08 0.42 12.47
C ASN A 162 -15.13 1.80 13.13
N LEU A 163 -15.73 2.79 12.46
CA LEU A 163 -15.90 4.14 13.00
C LEU A 163 -17.19 4.35 13.78
N ALA A 164 -18.20 3.49 13.59
CA ALA A 164 -19.41 3.43 14.42
C ALA A 164 -19.09 2.97 15.84
#